data_AF-D5PF70-F1
#
_entry.id   AF-D5PF70-F1
#
_cell.length_a   1.000
_cell.length_b   1.000
_cell.length_c   1.000
_cell.angle_alpha   90.00
_cell.angle_beta   90.00
_cell.angle_gamma   90.00
#
_symmetry.space_group_name_H-M   'P 1'
#
loop_
_entity.id
_entity.type
_entity.pdbx_description
1 polymer ?
#
loop_
_entity_poly.entity_id
_entity_poly.type
_entity_poly.pdbx_seq_one_letter_code
_entity_poly.pdbx_strand_id
1 'polypeptide(L)' 'MKKYKTTVNGVETTLLLNDADAKAMGLKASDEDKPAPKAAKAPANKSRTPANKSAEGDA' A
#
# COMPACT_ATOMS: atom_id res chain seq x y z
N MET A 1 -4.28 9.84 18.74
CA MET A 1 -3.91 8.46 19.10
C MET A 1 -3.05 7.89 18.00
N LYS A 2 -2.05 7.09 18.33
CA LYS A 2 -1.11 6.44 17.40
C LYS A 2 -1.19 4.93 17.58
N LYS A 3 -0.74 4.19 16.56
CA LYS A 3 -0.60 2.74 16.63
C LYS A 3 0.69 2.36 17.34
N TYR A 4 0.58 1.45 18.29
CA TYR A 4 1.69 0.92 19.07
C TYR A 4 1.64 -0.61 18.98
N LYS A 5 2.71 -1.23 18.46
CA LYS A 5 2.88 -2.68 18.50
C LYS A 5 3.22 -3.12 19.92
N THR A 6 2.51 -4.13 20.38
CA THR A 6 2.76 -4.80 21.65
C THR A 6 2.55 -6.31 21.49
N THR A 7 3.05 -7.08 22.43
CA THR A 7 2.79 -8.52 22.49
C THR A 7 1.89 -8.80 23.68
N VAL A 8 0.69 -9.33 23.43
CA VAL A 8 -0.25 -9.75 24.48
C VAL A 8 -0.36 -11.26 24.41
N ASN A 9 0.02 -11.95 25.50
CA ASN A 9 -0.01 -13.41 25.60
C ASN A 9 0.74 -14.13 24.46
N GLY A 10 1.88 -13.57 24.01
CA GLY A 10 2.68 -14.13 22.91
C GLY A 10 2.14 -13.83 21.51
N VAL A 11 1.06 -13.06 21.37
CA VAL A 11 0.50 -12.64 20.09
C VAL A 11 0.84 -11.18 19.84
N GLU A 12 1.48 -10.89 18.70
CA GLU A 12 1.68 -9.52 18.25
C GLU A 12 0.34 -8.86 17.95
N THR A 13 0.09 -7.73 18.58
CA THR A 13 -1.11 -6.94 18.41
C THR A 13 -0.77 -5.45 18.34
N THR A 14 -1.67 -4.68 17.77
CA THR A 14 -1.51 -3.23 17.61
C THR A 14 -2.59 -2.51 18.39
N LEU A 15 -2.18 -1.71 19.36
CA LEU A 15 -3.08 -0.89 20.17
C LEU A 15 -3.10 0.55 19.66
N LEU A 16 -4.27 1.19 19.72
CA LEU A 16 -4.40 2.61 19.43
C LEU A 16 -4.39 3.39 20.75
N LEU A 17 -3.28 4.05 21.07
CA LEU A 17 -3.08 4.72 22.36
C LEU A 17 -2.73 6.19 22.18
N ASN A 18 -2.86 6.98 23.24
CA ASN A 18 -2.21 8.27 23.33
C ASN A 18 -0.74 8.10 23.76
N ASP A 19 0.06 9.15 23.58
CA ASP A 19 1.50 9.07 23.86
C ASP A 19 1.81 8.96 25.37
N ALA A 20 0.92 9.43 26.24
CA ALA A 20 1.09 9.35 27.69
C ALA A 20 0.92 7.91 28.21
N ASP A 21 -0.14 7.23 27.78
CA ASP A 21 -0.44 5.84 28.14
C ASP A 21 0.59 4.89 27.50
N ALA A 22 0.95 5.13 26.25
CA ALA A 22 2.02 4.35 25.60
C ALA A 22 3.35 4.47 26.35
N LYS A 23 3.70 5.67 26.83
CA LYS A 23 4.91 5.88 27.64
C LYS A 23 4.82 5.20 29.01
N ALA A 24 3.66 5.23 29.66
CA ALA A 24 3.42 4.50 30.91
C ALA A 24 3.59 2.98 30.74
N MET A 25 3.25 2.46 29.56
CA MET A 25 3.41 1.04 29.20
C MET A 25 4.79 0.70 28.60
N GLY A 26 5.69 1.68 28.41
CA GLY A 26 6.99 1.46 27.77
C GLY A 26 6.91 1.13 26.27
N LEU A 27 5.79 1.43 25.63
CA LEU A 27 5.55 1.15 24.21
C LEU A 27 6.17 2.24 23.34
N LYS A 28 6.91 1.83 22.30
CA LYS A 28 7.42 2.74 21.28
C LYS A 28 6.44 2.83 20.11
N ALA A 29 6.27 4.04 19.59
CA ALA A 29 5.38 4.27 18.45
C ALA A 29 5.85 3.42 17.28
N SER A 30 4.92 2.70 16.66
CA SER A 30 5.23 1.93 15.46
C SER A 30 5.29 2.88 14.27
N ASP A 31 6.45 2.96 13.63
CA ASP A 31 6.68 3.75 12.39
C ASP A 31 5.95 3.19 11.15
N GLU A 32 5.10 2.17 11.32
CA GLU A 32 4.40 1.47 10.24
C GLU A 32 3.25 2.26 9.61
N ASP A 33 2.85 3.39 10.21
CA ASP A 33 1.91 4.33 9.57
C ASP A 33 2.58 5.24 8.52
N LYS A 34 3.83 4.96 8.12
CA LYS A 34 4.36 5.58 6.89
C LYS A 34 3.68 4.95 5.68
N PRO A 35 2.89 5.72 4.90
CA PRO A 35 2.30 5.20 3.69
C PRO A 35 3.43 4.70 2.77
N ALA A 36 3.30 3.46 2.30
CA ALA A 36 4.22 2.90 1.33
C ALA A 36 4.31 3.84 0.12
N PRO A 37 5.51 4.11 -0.43
CA PRO A 37 5.64 4.97 -1.60
C PRO A 37 4.81 4.39 -2.75
N LYS A 38 3.88 5.21 -3.27
CA LYS A 38 3.05 4.81 -4.41
C LYS A 38 3.96 4.51 -5.60
N ALA A 39 3.77 3.35 -6.23
CA ALA A 39 4.49 2.96 -7.43
C ALA A 39 4.35 4.06 -8.51
N ALA A 40 5.46 4.37 -9.18
CA ALA A 40 5.49 5.37 -10.24
C ALA A 40 4.56 4.95 -11.39
N LYS A 41 3.87 5.91 -12.02
CA LYS A 41 3.00 5.65 -13.18
C LYS A 41 3.84 5.07 -14.32
N ALA A 42 3.54 3.84 -14.73
CA ALA A 42 4.14 3.25 -15.92
C ALA A 42 3.74 4.06 -17.17
N PRO A 43 4.66 4.28 -18.14
CA PRO A 43 4.32 4.95 -19.39
C PRO A 43 3.31 4.09 -20.16
N ALA A 44 2.28 4.74 -20.71
CA ALA A 44 1.27 4.07 -21.51
C ALA A 44 1.92 3.45 -22.76
N ASN A 45 1.81 2.13 -22.92
CA ASN A 45 2.30 1.44 -24.10
C ASN A 45 1.40 1.79 -25.31
N LYS A 46 1.84 2.75 -26.13
CA LYS A 46 1.10 3.23 -27.33
C LYS A 46 1.21 2.29 -28.53
N SER A 47 1.83 1.12 -28.40
CA SER A 47 1.98 0.16 -29.49
C SER A 47 0.75 -0.74 -29.64
N ARG A 48 -0.35 -0.18 -30.15
CA ARG A 48 -1.37 -0.97 -30.87
C ARG A 48 -1.70 -0.26 -32.18
N THR A 49 -0.88 -0.53 -33.19
CA THR A 49 -1.23 -0.28 -34.58
C THR A 49 -2.35 -1.26 -34.98
N PRO A 50 -3.52 -0.81 -35.44
CA PRO A 50 -4.50 -1.70 -36.05
C PRO A 50 -3.93 -2.24 -37.36
N ALA A 51 -3.98 -3.56 -37.55
CA ALA A 51 -3.65 -4.17 -38.82
C ALA A 51 -4.75 -3.83 -39.84
N ASN A 52 -4.43 -3.04 -40.86
CA ASN A 52 -5.31 -2.80 -42.01
C ASN A 52 -5.72 -4.15 -42.62
N LYS A 53 -7.01 -4.49 -42.56
CA LYS A 53 -7.63 -5.56 -43.34
C LYS A 53 -8.03 -4.97 -44.70
N SER A 54 -7.09 -4.94 -45.64
CA SER A 54 -7.43 -4.88 -47.06
C SER A 54 -7.57 -6.31 -47.59
N ALA A 55 -8.46 -6.47 -48.58
CA ALA A 55 -8.83 -7.67 -49.34
C ALA A 55 -9.98 -8.52 -48.78
N GLU A 56 -11.18 -8.26 -49.33
CA GLU A 56 -12.11 -9.23 -49.93
C GLU A 56 -13.11 -8.38 -50.75
N GLY A 57 -13.00 -8.26 -52.08
CA GLY A 57 -13.64 -9.17 -53.05
C GLY A 57 -15.07 -8.70 -53.35
N ASP A 58 -15.25 -7.77 -54.29
CA ASP A 58 -16.57 -7.37 -54.83
C ASP A 58 -16.83 -8.14 -56.14
N ALA A 59 -18.06 -8.63 -56.27
CA ALA A 59 -18.55 -9.54 -57.30
C ALA A 59 -18.93 -8.84 -58.62
#